data_AF-A0A961AN15-F1
#
_entry.id   AF-A0A961AN15-F1
#
_cell.length_a   1.000
_cell.length_b   1.000
_cell.length_c   1.000
_cell.angle_alpha   90.00
_cell.angle_beta   90.00
_cell.angle_gamma   90.00
#
_symmetry.space_group_name_H-M   'P 1'
#
loop_
_entity.id
_entity.type
_entity.pdbx_description
1 polymer ?
#
loop_
_entity_poly.entity_id
_entity_poly.type
_entity_poly.pdbx_seq_one_letter_code
_entity_poly.pdbx_strand_id
1 'polypeptide(L)'
;VKGKLTLPMLYLLMNATEAQKTKLSRMLLQGEPMDTSILAGIADYEGALDRAVSHGQTLIREAQAQLLVLPASPYRDALEGTGRYLHNLLDKCRVLA
;
A
#
# COMPACT_ATOMS: atom_id res chain seq x y z
N VAL A 1 -11.19 15.26 2.50
CA VAL A 1 -10.99 13.97 1.79
C VAL A 1 -11.55 12.89 2.71
N LYS A 2 -12.57 12.12 2.29
CA LYS A 2 -13.15 11.03 3.11
C LYS A 2 -12.03 10.08 3.57
N GLY A 3 -12.06 9.62 4.83
CA GLY A 3 -11.08 8.70 5.41
C GLY A 3 -11.05 7.36 4.68
N LYS A 4 -10.33 7.31 3.56
CA LYS A 4 -10.22 6.10 2.74
C LYS A 4 -9.54 5.02 3.59
N LEU A 5 -10.21 3.88 3.74
CA LEU A 5 -9.63 2.69 4.35
C LEU A 5 -8.66 2.06 3.35
N THR A 6 -7.44 2.59 3.31
CA THR A 6 -6.38 2.14 2.39
C THR A 6 -5.63 0.95 2.98
N LEU A 7 -4.87 0.22 2.15
CA LEU A 7 -4.14 -0.96 2.59
C LEU A 7 -3.15 -0.70 3.76
N PRO A 8 -2.37 0.41 3.78
CA PRO A 8 -1.56 0.75 4.96
C PRO A 8 -2.42 0.93 6.22
N MET A 9 -3.61 1.54 6.12
CA MET A 9 -4.51 1.71 7.26
C MET A 9 -5.06 0.37 7.77
N LEU A 10 -5.31 -0.60 6.87
CA LEU A 10 -5.70 -1.95 7.27
C LEU A 10 -4.59 -2.64 8.06
N TYR A 11 -3.34 -2.54 7.61
CA TYR A 11 -2.20 -3.12 8.32
C TYR A 11 -1.95 -2.47 9.68
N LEU A 12 -2.06 -1.14 9.77
CA LEU A 12 -2.04 -0.43 11.04
C LEU A 12 -3.10 -0.96 12.02
N LEU A 13 -4.34 -1.13 11.54
CA LEU A 13 -5.43 -1.62 12.38
C LEU A 13 -5.22 -3.07 12.85
N MET A 14 -4.54 -3.91 12.07
CA MET A 14 -4.25 -5.30 12.47
C MET A 14 -3.33 -5.37 13.70
N ASN A 15 -2.37 -4.45 13.81
CA ASN A 15 -1.37 -4.44 14.88
C ASN A 15 -1.71 -3.46 16.03
N ALA A 16 -2.74 -2.64 15.85
CA ALA A 16 -3.20 -1.68 16.85
C ALA A 16 -3.87 -2.35 18.06
N THR A 17 -3.69 -1.75 19.24
CA THR A 17 -4.50 -2.07 20.43
C THR A 17 -5.97 -1.72 20.22
N GLU A 18 -6.88 -2.30 21.00
CA GLU A 18 -8.32 -2.00 20.91
C GLU A 18 -8.64 -0.51 21.10
N ALA A 19 -7.90 0.19 21.96
CA ALA A 19 -8.01 1.64 22.14
C ALA A 19 -7.60 2.40 20.87
N GLN A 20 -6.50 2.00 20.23
CA GLN A 20 -6.02 2.59 18.97
C GLN A 20 -6.97 2.28 17.81
N LYS A 21 -7.47 1.05 17.70
CA LYS A 21 -8.48 0.64 16.70
C LYS A 21 -9.74 1.49 16.82
N THR A 22 -10.26 1.66 18.03
CA THR A 22 -11.46 2.48 18.28
C THR A 22 -11.24 3.93 17.86
N LYS A 23 -10.08 4.50 18.21
CA LYS A 23 -9.71 5.88 17.84
C LYS A 23 -9.57 6.04 16.32
N LEU A 24 -8.79 5.17 15.66
CA LEU A 24 -8.58 5.18 14.22
C LEU A 24 -9.89 4.96 13.44
N SER A 25 -10.72 4.02 13.89
CA SER A 25 -12.01 3.72 13.24
C SER A 25 -12.97 4.90 13.33
N ARG A 26 -13.00 5.60 14.48
CA ARG A 26 -13.78 6.84 14.62
C ARG A 26 -13.29 7.91 13.64
N MET A 27 -11.98 8.17 13.59
CA MET A 27 -11.40 9.16 12.68
C MET A 27 -11.70 8.84 11.20
N LEU A 28 -11.63 7.56 10.82
CA LEU A 28 -11.96 7.07 9.48
C LEU A 28 -13.45 7.26 9.14
N LEU A 29 -14.35 6.84 10.04
CA LEU A 29 -15.80 6.86 9.82
C LEU A 29 -16.39 8.28 9.85
N GLN A 30 -15.90 9.11 10.76
CA GLN A 30 -16.37 10.49 10.92
C GLN A 30 -15.71 11.45 9.93
N GLY A 31 -14.73 10.98 9.13
CA GLY A 31 -14.02 11.79 8.17
C GLY A 31 -13.24 12.93 8.82
N GLU A 32 -12.87 12.76 10.10
CA GLU A 32 -12.05 13.72 10.82
C GLU A 32 -10.68 13.83 10.14
N PRO A 33 -10.04 15.02 10.18
CA PRO A 33 -8.68 15.17 9.71
C PRO A 33 -7.78 14.15 10.41
N MET A 34 -7.17 13.27 9.63
CA MET A 34 -6.27 12.28 10.18
C MET A 34 -4.96 12.97 10.55
N ASP A 35 -4.81 13.26 11.84
CA ASP A 35 -3.61 13.88 12.35
C ASP A 35 -2.44 12.89 12.24
N THR A 36 -1.50 13.19 11.35
CA THR A 36 -0.32 12.37 11.09
C THR A 36 0.59 12.26 12.33
N SER A 37 0.47 13.17 13.30
CA SER A 37 1.15 13.06 14.60
C SER A 37 0.59 11.93 15.48
N ILE A 38 -0.72 11.63 15.36
CA ILE A 38 -1.35 10.49 16.03
C ILE A 38 -0.87 9.18 15.41
N LEU A 39 -0.67 9.17 14.08
CA LEU A 39 -0.13 8.02 13.36
C LEU A 39 1.36 7.80 13.64
N ALA A 40 2.15 8.87 13.74
CA ALA A 40 3.56 8.81 14.10
C ALA A 40 3.79 8.26 15.53
N GLY A 41 2.84 8.47 16.44
CA GLY A 41 2.84 7.87 17.78
C GLY A 41 2.43 6.38 17.80
N ILE A 42 1.91 5.85 16.71
CA ILE A 42 1.70 4.40 16.52
C ILE A 42 2.96 3.91 15.82
N ALA A 43 3.86 3.29 16.58
CA ALA A 43 5.22 2.88 16.18
C ALA A 43 5.33 1.90 14.98
N ASP A 44 4.28 1.78 14.15
CA ASP A 44 4.17 0.83 13.05
C ASP A 44 3.54 1.45 11.77
N TYR A 45 3.40 2.78 11.67
CA TYR A 45 2.88 3.37 10.42
C TYR A 45 3.84 3.18 9.24
N GLU A 46 5.13 3.42 9.45
CA GLU A 46 6.15 3.18 8.44
C GLU A 46 6.21 1.69 8.05
N GLY A 47 6.10 0.80 9.04
CA GLY A 47 6.02 -0.65 8.81
C GLY A 47 4.78 -1.06 8.02
N ALA A 48 3.61 -0.49 8.34
CA ALA A 48 2.38 -0.72 7.60
C ALA A 48 2.44 -0.18 6.16
N LEU A 49 3.10 0.95 5.94
CA LEU A 49 3.32 1.52 4.61
C LEU A 49 4.27 0.63 3.79
N ASP A 50 5.42 0.25 4.35
CA ASP A 50 6.38 -0.62 3.66
C ASP A 50 5.77 -1.99 3.34
N ARG A 51 4.98 -2.54 4.27
CA ARG A 51 4.23 -3.78 4.02
C ARG A 51 3.25 -3.65 2.87
N ALA A 52 2.55 -2.51 2.75
CA ALA A 52 1.62 -2.25 1.65
C ALA A 52 2.34 -2.11 0.30
N VAL A 53 3.48 -1.40 0.28
CA VAL A 53 4.33 -1.31 -0.92
C VAL A 53 4.83 -2.69 -1.32
N SER A 54 5.38 -3.46 -0.37
CA SER A 54 5.89 -4.81 -0.60
C SER A 54 4.81 -5.77 -1.13
N HIS A 55 3.58 -5.65 -0.62
CA HIS A 55 2.43 -6.40 -1.13
C HIS A 55 2.11 -6.02 -2.58
N GLY A 56 2.02 -4.72 -2.90
CA GLY A 56 1.80 -4.26 -4.26
C GLY A 56 2.91 -4.71 -5.24
N GLN A 57 4.18 -4.65 -4.81
CA GLN A 57 5.30 -5.13 -5.61
C GLN A 57 5.23 -6.64 -5.87
N THR A 58 4.72 -7.42 -4.91
CA THR A 58 4.51 -8.87 -5.08
C THR A 58 3.44 -9.14 -6.14
N LEU A 59 2.30 -8.45 -6.07
CA LEU A 59 1.23 -8.57 -7.08
C LEU A 59 1.71 -8.23 -8.49
N ILE A 60 2.56 -7.20 -8.63
CA ILE A 60 3.15 -6.83 -9.93
C ILE A 60 4.07 -7.94 -10.45
N ARG A 61 4.95 -8.49 -9.59
CA ARG A 61 5.84 -9.60 -9.97
C ARG A 61 5.06 -10.83 -10.41
N GLU A 62 4.00 -11.18 -9.66
CA GLU A 62 3.11 -12.30 -10.00
C GLU A 62 2.42 -12.07 -11.35
N ALA A 63 1.89 -10.86 -11.58
CA ALA A 63 1.29 -10.49 -12.86
C ALA A 63 2.29 -10.58 -14.02
N GLN A 64 3.53 -10.13 -13.83
CA GLN A 64 4.59 -10.25 -14.83
C GLN A 64 4.97 -11.71 -15.10
N ALA A 65 5.01 -12.56 -14.06
CA ALA A 65 5.27 -13.99 -14.22
C ALA A 65 4.19 -14.69 -15.06
N GLN A 66 2.93 -14.25 -14.95
CA GLN A 66 1.83 -14.79 -15.78
C GLN A 66 1.99 -14.47 -17.27
N LEU A 67 2.75 -13.45 -17.65
CA LEU A 67 3.02 -13.11 -19.05
C LEU A 67 4.00 -14.07 -19.72
N LEU A 68 4.75 -14.86 -18.95
CA LEU A 68 5.77 -15.79 -19.49
C LEU A 68 5.19 -16.86 -20.40
N VAL A 69 3.92 -17.23 -20.21
CA VAL A 69 3.23 -18.25 -21.03
C VAL A 69 2.91 -17.73 -22.43
N LEU A 70 2.91 -16.41 -22.62
CA LEU A 70 2.54 -15.78 -23.87
C LEU A 70 3.76 -15.68 -24.81
N PRO A 71 3.59 -15.91 -26.12
CA PRO A 71 4.65 -15.69 -27.08
C PRO A 71 5.09 -14.22 -27.10
N ALA A 72 6.32 -13.99 -27.56
CA ALA A 72 6.85 -12.64 -27.76
C ALA A 72 5.94 -11.85 -28.70
N SER A 73 5.51 -10.67 -28.28
CA SER A 73 4.65 -9.78 -29.06
C SER A 73 4.73 -8.36 -28.50
N PRO A 74 4.45 -7.33 -29.31
CA PRO A 74 4.39 -5.94 -28.83
C PRO A 74 3.41 -5.74 -27.66
N TYR A 75 2.34 -6.53 -27.59
CA TYR A 75 1.35 -6.48 -26.52
C TYR A 75 1.92 -7.02 -25.19
N ARG A 76 2.66 -8.13 -25.25
CA ARG A 76 3.36 -8.68 -24.09
C ARG A 76 4.38 -7.67 -23.56
N ASP A 77 5.18 -7.09 -24.45
CA ASP A 77 6.21 -6.10 -24.09
C ASP A 77 5.59 -4.86 -23.43
N ALA A 78 4.45 -4.38 -23.93
CA ALA A 78 3.72 -3.26 -23.35
C ALA A 78 3.20 -3.56 -21.93
N LEU A 79 2.68 -4.77 -21.69
CA LEU A 79 2.22 -5.21 -20.37
C LEU A 79 3.40 -5.37 -19.40
N GLU A 80 4.51 -5.95 -19.84
CA GLU A 80 5.74 -6.02 -19.03
C GLU A 80 6.25 -4.62 -18.66
N GLY A 81 6.23 -3.69 -19.63
CA GLY A 81 6.59 -2.28 -19.43
C GLY A 81 5.68 -1.57 -18.43
N THR A 82 4.37 -1.83 -18.48
CA THR A 82 3.40 -1.31 -17.51
C THR A 82 3.71 -1.80 -16.10
N GLY A 83 3.98 -3.11 -15.94
CA GLY A 83 4.38 -3.68 -14.66
C GLY A 83 5.66 -3.02 -14.11
N ARG A 84 6.66 -2.79 -14.97
CA ARG A 84 7.91 -2.13 -14.59
C ARG A 84 7.69 -0.68 -14.15
N TYR A 85 6.85 0.06 -14.87
CA TYR A 85 6.48 1.42 -14.50
C TYR A 85 5.78 1.46 -13.14
N LEU A 86 4.78 0.59 -12.92
CA LEU A 86 4.06 0.51 -11.65
C LEU A 86 4.98 0.12 -10.48
N HIS A 87 5.92 -0.80 -10.71
CA HIS A 87 6.91 -1.19 -9.70
C HIS A 87 7.73 0.02 -9.23
N ASN A 88 8.27 0.78 -10.19
CA ASN A 88 9.04 2.00 -9.89
C ASN A 88 8.19 3.09 -9.23
N LEU A 89 6.90 3.20 -9.59
CA LEU A 89 5.99 4.16 -8.97
C LEU A 89 5.71 3.80 -7.50
N LEU A 90 5.45 2.52 -7.21
CA LEU A 90 5.21 2.04 -5.85
C LEU A 90 6.45 2.14 -4.96
N ASP A 91 7.64 1.91 -5.51
CA ASP A 91 8.88 2.01 -4.74
C ASP A 91 9.13 3.44 -4.23
N LYS A 92 8.70 4.47 -4.99
CA LYS A 92 8.71 5.88 -4.56
C LYS A 92 7.74 6.19 -3.42
N CYS A 93 6.81 5.29 -3.11
CA CYS A 93 5.90 5.46 -1.97
C CYS A 93 6.53 5.05 -0.64
N ARG A 94 7.71 4.42 -0.65
CA ARG A 94 8.49 4.21 0.57
C ARG A 94 9.04 5.55 1.04
N VAL A 95 8.79 5.90 2.29
CA VAL A 95 9.43 7.06 2.92
C VAL A 95 10.90 6.69 3.07
N LEU A 96 11.80 7.48 2.47
CA LEU A 96 13.23 7.42 2.78
C LEU A 96 13.35 7.81 4.27
N ALA A 97 13.67 6.84 5.10
CA ALA A 97 14.17 7.10 6.45
C ALA A 97 15.48 7.91 6.39
#